data_AF-A0A7T5EZD9-F1
#
_entry.id   AF-A0A7T5EZD9-F1
#
_cell.length_a   1.000
_cell.length_b   1.000
_cell.length_c   1.000
_cell.angle_alpha   90.00
_cell.angle_beta   90.00
_cell.angle_gamma   90.00
#
_symmetry.space_group_name_H-M   'P 1'
#
loop_
_entity.id
_entity.type
_entity.pdbx_description
1 polymer ?
#
loop_
_entity_poly.entity_id
_entity_poly.type
_entity_poly.pdbx_seq_one_letter_code
_entity_poly.pdbx_strand_id
1 'polypeptide(L)' 'MQSETLVAEGVHNDIMTPHRIKVHIRCRHCGETFILRGARDANGRIETGFKRCLCDNEDDFEIEPLQ' A
#
# COMPACT_ATOMS: atom_id res chain seq x y z
N MET A 1 43.58 -4.40 33.27
CA MET A 1 42.13 -4.11 33.36
C MET A 1 41.64 -4.01 31.93
N GLN A 2 40.99 -5.07 31.45
CA GLN A 2 40.39 -5.13 30.12
C GLN A 2 38.99 -4.54 30.21
N SER A 3 38.65 -3.64 29.30
CA SER A 3 37.27 -3.28 29.01
C SER A 3 37.22 -2.47 27.73
N GLU A 4 37.38 -3.16 26.61
CA GLU A 4 36.76 -2.78 25.34
C GLU A 4 35.28 -3.12 25.45
N THR A 5 34.38 -2.17 25.20
CA THR A 5 33.01 -2.49 24.83
C THR A 5 32.49 -1.42 23.87
N LEU A 6 32.57 -1.76 22.60
CA LEU A 6 31.87 -1.11 21.50
C LEU A 6 30.36 -1.29 21.73
N VAL A 7 29.62 -0.20 21.94
CA VAL A 7 28.17 -0.21 21.78
C VAL A 7 27.84 0.11 20.32
N ALA A 8 27.77 -0.95 19.52
CA ALA A 8 27.08 -0.90 18.23
C ALA A 8 25.57 -0.93 18.52
N GLU A 9 24.95 0.25 18.66
CA GLU A 9 23.51 0.33 18.75
C GLU A 9 22.90 0.04 17.37
N GLY A 10 22.24 -1.12 17.29
CA GLY A 10 21.64 -1.65 16.06
C GLY A 10 20.58 -0.73 15.49
N VAL A 11 20.69 -0.47 14.18
CA VAL A 11 19.65 0.11 13.35
C VAL A 11 18.47 -0.87 13.34
N HIS A 12 17.47 -0.60 14.18
CA HIS A 12 16.18 -1.25 14.07
C HIS A 12 15.50 -0.67 12.81
N ASN A 13 15.79 -1.25 11.65
CA ASN A 13 14.89 -1.16 10.51
C ASN A 13 13.66 -2.00 10.85
N ASP A 14 12.82 -1.46 11.73
CA ASP A 14 11.46 -1.92 11.88
C ASP A 14 10.78 -1.59 10.55
N ILE A 15 10.82 -2.56 9.64
CA ILE A 15 10.03 -2.53 8.42
C ILE A 15 8.59 -2.59 8.91
N MET A 16 8.01 -1.41 9.21
CA MET A 16 6.59 -1.27 9.49
C MET A 16 5.87 -1.80 8.25
N THR A 17 5.51 -3.08 8.28
CA THR A 17 4.85 -3.69 7.14
C THR A 17 3.55 -2.92 6.92
N PRO A 18 3.38 -2.25 5.76
CA PRO A 18 2.21 -1.42 5.56
C PRO A 18 0.98 -2.29 5.68
N HIS A 19 0.03 -1.86 6.51
CA HIS A 19 -1.17 -2.64 6.78
C HIS A 19 -1.92 -2.83 5.46
N ARG A 20 -1.94 -4.08 4.99
CA ARG A 20 -2.56 -4.44 3.71
C ARG A 20 -4.06 -4.54 3.89
N ILE A 21 -4.81 -3.81 3.07
CA ILE A 21 -6.27 -3.77 3.08
C ILE A 21 -6.82 -4.24 1.72
N LYS A 22 -7.94 -4.97 1.73
CA LYS A 22 -8.66 -5.28 0.49
C LYS A 22 -9.40 -4.05 0.02
N VAL A 23 -9.40 -3.82 -1.28
CA VAL A 23 -10.06 -2.66 -1.90
C VAL A 23 -10.92 -3.11 -3.05
N HIS A 24 -12.04 -2.44 -3.23
CA HIS A 24 -12.86 -2.49 -4.43
C HIS A 24 -12.49 -1.30 -5.31
N ILE A 25 -12.15 -1.56 -6.58
CA ILE A 25 -11.81 -0.55 -7.58
C ILE A 25 -12.86 -0.63 -8.68
N ARG A 26 -13.54 0.47 -8.98
CA ARG A 26 -14.50 0.58 -10.09
C ARG A 26 -14.00 1.58 -11.11
N CYS A 27 -13.97 1.18 -12.38
CA CYS A 27 -13.71 2.09 -13.49
C CYS A 27 -14.97 2.90 -13.80
N ARG A 28 -14.89 4.23 -13.76
CA ARG A 28 -16.04 5.10 -14.10
C ARG A 28 -16.31 5.18 -15.60
N HIS A 29 -15.34 4.82 -16.44
CA HIS A 29 -15.52 4.79 -17.91
C HIS A 29 -16.30 3.57 -18.41
N CYS A 30 -15.94 2.36 -17.97
CA CYS A 30 -16.56 1.12 -18.48
C CYS A 30 -17.37 0.34 -17.43
N GLY A 31 -17.29 0.71 -16.15
CA GLY A 31 -18.02 0.05 -15.07
C GLY A 31 -17.37 -1.23 -14.51
N GLU A 32 -16.24 -1.67 -15.07
CA GLU A 32 -15.53 -2.87 -14.61
C GLU A 32 -15.06 -2.73 -13.16
N THR A 33 -15.10 -3.84 -12.41
CA THR A 33 -14.73 -3.87 -11.00
C THR A 33 -13.60 -4.84 -10.70
N PHE A 34 -12.71 -4.45 -9.79
CA PHE A 34 -11.53 -5.22 -9.41
C PHE A 34 -11.41 -5.27 -7.88
N ILE A 35 -10.99 -6.42 -7.35
CA ILE A 35 -10.63 -6.57 -5.93
C ILE A 35 -9.12 -6.77 -5.82
N LEU A 36 -8.43 -5.83 -5.18
CA LEU A 36 -6.98 -5.88 -4.97
C LEU A 36 -6.63 -5.71 -3.49
N ARG A 37 -5.34 -5.87 -3.17
CA ARG A 37 -4.79 -5.49 -1.87
C ARG A 37 -4.00 -4.20 -2.03
N GLY A 38 -4.41 -3.15 -1.32
CA GLY A 38 -3.66 -1.90 -1.19
C GLY A 38 -2.88 -1.82 0.12
N ALA A 39 -1.92 -0.91 0.17
CA ALA A 39 -1.17 -0.53 1.37
C ALA A 39 -1.75 0.78 1.92
N ARG A 40 -2.00 0.85 3.23
CA ARG A 40 -2.28 2.12 3.90
C ARG A 40 -0.96 2.81 4.26
N ASP A 41 -0.82 4.07 3.84
CA ASP A 41 0.25 4.94 4.30
C ASP A 41 -0.01 5.48 5.72
N ALA A 42 0.98 6.16 6.30
CA ALA A 42 0.85 6.78 7.62
C ALA A 42 -0.23 7.87 7.69
N ASN A 43 -0.66 8.42 6.55
CA ASN A 43 -1.70 9.44 6.45
C ASN A 43 -3.10 8.84 6.22
N GLY A 44 -3.21 7.50 6.16
CA GLY A 44 -4.45 6.78 5.91
C GLY A 44 -4.87 6.68 4.43
N ARG A 45 -4.05 7.17 3.49
CA ARG A 45 -4.26 7.00 2.04
C ARG A 45 -4.01 5.55 1.65
N ILE A 46 -4.72 5.08 0.65
CA ILE A 46 -4.62 3.71 0.15
C ILE A 46 -3.89 3.73 -1.19
N GLU A 47 -2.72 3.10 -1.23
CA GLU A 47 -1.96 2.86 -2.46
C GLU A 47 -2.25 1.46 -2.98
N THR A 48 -2.76 1.32 -4.20
CA THR A 48 -3.20 0.03 -4.77
C THR A 48 -2.29 -0.50 -5.87
N GLY A 49 -1.42 0.35 -6.44
CA GLY A 49 -0.61 0.01 -7.62
C GLY A 49 -1.42 -0.21 -8.91
N PHE A 50 -2.74 0.00 -8.89
CA PHE A 50 -3.60 -0.13 -10.06
C PHE A 50 -3.37 1.07 -11.00
N LYS A 51 -2.97 0.79 -12.25
CA LYS A 51 -2.57 1.82 -13.22
C LYS A 51 -3.54 1.98 -14.39
N ARG A 52 -4.20 0.90 -14.80
CA ARG A 52 -4.98 0.89 -16.05
C ARG A 52 -6.07 -0.18 -16.01
N CYS A 53 -7.25 0.18 -16.47
CA CYS A 53 -8.38 -0.71 -16.70
C CYS A 53 -8.23 -1.47 -18.04
N LEU A 54 -8.96 -2.57 -18.20
CA LEU A 54 -9.02 -3.34 -19.45
C LEU A 54 -9.65 -2.56 -20.62
N CYS A 55 -10.36 -1.45 -20.35
CA CYS A 55 -10.87 -0.54 -21.38
C CYS A 55 -9.89 0.57 -21.78
N ASP A 56 -8.61 0.42 -21.42
CA ASP A 56 -7.53 1.40 -21.64
C ASP A 56 -7.67 2.73 -20.88
N ASN A 57 -8.66 2.87 -20.00
CA ASN A 57 -8.72 3.98 -19.06
C ASN A 57 -7.57 3.88 -18.03
N GLU A 58 -6.80 4.96 -17.85
CA GLU A 58 -5.66 5.05 -16.92
C GLU A 58 -5.92 5.94 -15.70
N ASP A 59 -7.10 6.59 -15.66
CA ASP A 59 -7.50 7.49 -14.58
C ASP A 59 -8.95 7.24 -14.15
N ASP A 60 -9.58 8.19 -13.47
CA ASP A 60 -11.00 8.14 -13.11
C ASP A 60 -11.50 6.83 -12.45
N PHE A 61 -10.75 6.32 -11.48
CA PHE A 61 -11.15 5.14 -10.68
C PHE A 61 -11.84 5.56 -9.38
N GLU A 62 -12.84 4.79 -8.97
CA GLU A 62 -13.41 4.82 -7.62
C GLU A 62 -12.75 3.70 -6.80
N ILE A 63 -12.17 4.02 -5.65
CA ILE A 63 -11.44 3.07 -4.81
C ILE A 63 -12.01 3.13 -3.40
N GLU A 64 -12.56 2.01 -2.94
CA GLU A 64 -13.17 1.89 -1.61
C GLU A 64 -12.55 0.73 -0.83
N PRO A 65 -12.22 0.90 0.46
CA PRO A 65 -11.79 -0.21 1.31
C PRO A 65 -12.95 -1.19 1.55
N LEU A 66 -12.67 -2.48 1.39
CA LEU A 66 -13.60 -3.53 1.78
C LEU A 66 -13.42 -3.83 3.27
N GLN A 67 -14.51 -3.69 4.05
CA GLN A 67 -14.56 -4.02 5.48
C GLN A 67 -14.78 -5.52 5.71
#